data_AF-A0AAW6XZ86-F1
#
_entry.id   AF-A0AAW6XZ86-F1
#
_cell.length_a   1.000
_cell.length_b   1.000
_cell.length_c   1.000
_cell.angle_alpha   90.00
_cell.angle_beta   90.00
_cell.angle_gamma   90.00
#
_symmetry.space_group_name_H-M   'P 1'
#
loop_
_entity.id
_entity.type
_entity.pdbx_description
1 polymer ?
#
loop_
_entity_poly.entity_id
_entity_poly.type
_entity_poly.pdbx_seq_one_letter_code
_entity_poly.pdbx_strand_id
1 'polypeptide(L)' 'YVGASEFAHKGGLHASAMKVDPALYQHVNPEQVGNSRRMLVSEMSGRALVEMKAAELGIPATDPTLLRKVTNAVKERE' A
#
# COMPACT_ATOMS: atom_id res chain seq x y z
N TYR A 1 -18.24 0.75 -6.09
CA TYR A 1 -17.28 0.14 -7.05
C TYR A 1 -16.50 1.12 -7.91
N VAL A 2 -17.08 2.20 -8.47
CA VAL A 2 -16.41 3.08 -9.45
C VAL A 2 -15.79 4.37 -8.87
N GLY A 3 -15.85 4.56 -7.55
CA GLY A 3 -15.22 5.70 -6.89
C GLY A 3 -13.69 5.61 -6.94
N ALA A 4 -13.02 6.76 -7.08
CA ALA A 4 -11.55 6.84 -7.16
C ALA A 4 -10.83 6.33 -5.89
N SER A 5 -11.54 6.26 -4.76
CA SER A 5 -11.03 5.82 -3.46
C SER A 5 -11.63 4.50 -2.99
N GLU A 6 -12.48 3.85 -3.80
CA GLU A 6 -13.26 2.67 -3.35
C GLU A 6 -12.37 1.49 -2.95
N PHE A 7 -11.23 1.35 -3.64
CA PHE A 7 -10.22 0.33 -3.37
C PHE A 7 -8.91 0.94 -2.88
N ALA A 8 -8.99 2.11 -2.24
CA ALA A 8 -7.86 2.76 -1.60
C ALA A 8 -7.67 2.21 -0.18
N HIS A 9 -6.45 1.77 0.12
CA HIS A 9 -6.10 1.23 1.43
C HIS A 9 -5.08 2.15 2.10
N LYS A 10 -5.43 2.67 3.29
CA LYS A 10 -4.58 3.51 4.14
C LYS A 10 -4.33 2.76 5.47
N GLY A 11 -3.08 2.64 5.89
CA GLY A 11 -2.70 2.06 7.20
C GLY A 11 -1.80 0.83 7.12
N GLY A 12 -0.76 0.79 7.98
CA GLY A 12 0.29 -0.23 7.93
C GLY A 12 -0.12 -1.65 8.34
N LEU A 13 -1.17 -1.83 9.16
CA LEU A 13 -1.58 -3.16 9.63
C LEU A 13 -2.36 -3.93 8.56
N HIS A 14 -3.32 -3.26 7.88
CA HIS A 14 -4.08 -3.83 6.75
C HIS A 14 -3.15 -4.19 5.59
N ALA A 15 -2.10 -3.40 5.39
CA ALA A 15 -1.11 -3.59 4.35
C ALA A 15 -0.43 -4.98 4.44
N SER A 16 -0.09 -5.41 5.66
CA SER A 16 0.64 -6.66 5.89
C SER A 16 -0.22 -7.89 5.56
N ALA A 17 -1.50 -7.84 5.91
CA ALA A 17 -2.42 -8.94 5.62
C ALA A 17 -2.83 -8.99 4.14
N MET A 18 -2.98 -7.83 3.48
CA MET A 18 -3.18 -7.76 2.02
C MET A 18 -2.00 -8.26 1.19
N LYS A 19 -0.77 -8.21 1.74
CA LYS A 19 0.41 -8.82 1.12
C LYS A 19 0.33 -10.35 1.11
N VAL A 20 -0.37 -10.94 2.09
CA VAL A 20 -0.58 -12.38 2.20
C VAL A 20 -1.75 -12.80 1.30
N ASP A 21 -2.92 -12.17 1.48
CA ASP A 21 -4.11 -12.42 0.68
C ASP A 21 -4.96 -11.15 0.55
N PRO A 22 -5.04 -10.56 -0.67
CA PRO A 22 -5.89 -9.40 -0.94
C PRO A 22 -7.38 -9.61 -0.63
N ALA A 23 -7.89 -10.85 -0.71
CA ALA A 23 -9.30 -11.17 -0.47
C ALA A 23 -9.72 -10.94 0.99
N LEU A 24 -8.76 -10.88 1.93
CA LEU A 24 -9.03 -10.58 3.34
C LEU A 24 -9.55 -9.15 3.56
N TYR A 25 -9.28 -8.23 2.62
CA TYR A 25 -9.67 -6.82 2.72
C TYR A 25 -10.36 -6.28 1.47
N GLN A 26 -10.68 -7.15 0.51
CA GLN A 26 -11.40 -6.80 -0.71
C GLN A 26 -12.47 -7.86 -0.97
N HIS A 27 -13.73 -7.44 -1.01
CA HIS A 27 -14.87 -8.32 -1.28
C HIS A 27 -14.98 -8.73 -2.76
N VAL A 28 -14.26 -8.05 -3.65
CA VAL A 28 -14.15 -8.35 -5.09
C VAL A 28 -12.80 -7.89 -5.61
N ASN A 29 -12.29 -8.51 -6.69
CA ASN A 29 -11.12 -7.97 -7.39
C ASN A 29 -11.50 -6.66 -8.10
N PRO A 30 -10.84 -5.52 -7.81
CA PRO A 30 -11.15 -4.23 -8.43
C PRO A 30 -11.12 -4.25 -9.96
N GLU A 31 -10.25 -5.06 -10.57
CA GLU A 31 -10.15 -5.15 -12.03
C GLU A 31 -11.44 -5.69 -12.68
N GLN A 32 -12.19 -6.55 -11.97
CA GLN A 32 -13.45 -7.11 -12.45
C GLN A 32 -14.57 -6.06 -12.56
N VAL A 33 -14.42 -4.93 -11.87
CA VAL A 33 -15.39 -3.83 -11.87
C VAL A 33 -14.82 -2.58 -12.56
N GLY A 34 -13.74 -2.72 -13.34
CA GLY A 34 -13.11 -1.61 -14.07
C GLY A 34 -12.40 -0.60 -13.16
N ASN A 35 -11.97 -1.02 -11.98
CA ASN A 35 -11.21 -0.19 -11.03
C ASN A 35 -9.81 -0.79 -10.79
N SER A 36 -9.01 -0.11 -9.97
CA SER A 36 -7.66 -0.51 -9.60
C SER A 36 -7.46 -0.38 -8.09
N ARG A 37 -6.55 -1.18 -7.54
CA ARG A 37 -6.12 -1.04 -6.16
C ARG A 37 -5.12 0.12 -6.03
N ARG A 38 -5.29 0.95 -5.00
CA ARG A 38 -4.30 1.98 -4.63
C ARG A 38 -3.91 1.87 -3.18
N MET A 39 -2.61 1.81 -2.92
CA MET A 39 -2.09 1.97 -1.56
C MET A 39 -1.85 3.46 -1.27
N LEU A 40 -2.29 3.96 -0.13
CA LEU A 40 -2.03 5.35 0.30
C LEU A 40 -0.96 5.34 1.39
N VAL A 41 0.15 6.06 1.15
CA VAL A 41 1.25 6.19 2.09
C VAL A 41 1.04 7.46 2.92
N SER A 42 1.02 7.33 4.25
CA SER A 42 0.94 8.42 5.24
C SER A 42 1.79 8.15 6.50
N GLU A 43 1.68 8.95 7.55
CA GLU A 43 2.33 8.78 8.86
C GLU A 43 2.12 7.40 9.50
N MET A 44 0.98 6.76 9.27
CA MET A 44 0.67 5.41 9.75
C MET A 44 1.28 4.29 8.89
N SER A 45 2.06 4.63 7.87
CA SER A 45 2.70 3.64 6.99
C SER A 45 3.78 2.87 7.73
N GLY A 46 3.61 1.55 7.76
CA GLY A 46 4.69 0.62 8.09
C GLY A 46 5.54 0.33 6.86
N ARG A 47 6.68 -0.34 7.08
CA ARG A 47 7.57 -0.81 6.01
C ARG A 47 6.83 -1.60 4.92
N ALA A 48 5.90 -2.48 5.31
CA ALA A 48 5.15 -3.32 4.36
C ALA A 48 4.34 -2.48 3.35
N LEU A 49 3.78 -1.34 3.77
CA LEU A 49 3.02 -0.45 2.88
C LEU A 49 3.95 0.27 1.90
N VAL A 50 5.13 0.69 2.35
CA VAL A 50 6.18 1.29 1.50
C VAL A 50 6.70 0.27 0.47
N GLU A 51 6.94 -0.98 0.87
CA GLU A 51 7.33 -2.06 -0.04
C GLU A 51 6.27 -2.30 -1.12
N MET A 52 4.99 -2.39 -0.74
CA MET A 52 3.92 -2.61 -1.70
C MET A 52 3.74 -1.41 -2.64
N LYS A 53 3.86 -0.18 -2.14
CA LYS A 53 3.83 1.02 -2.99
C LYS A 53 5.01 1.05 -3.96
N ALA A 54 6.21 0.68 -3.52
CA ALA A 54 7.36 0.59 -4.40
C ALA A 54 7.14 -0.45 -5.51
N ALA A 55 6.56 -1.61 -5.19
CA ALA A 55 6.19 -2.63 -6.16
C ALA A 55 5.12 -2.12 -7.15
N GLU A 56 4.10 -1.40 -6.69
CA GLU A 56 3.09 -0.75 -7.55
C GLU A 56 3.73 0.23 -8.55
N LEU A 57 4.82 0.89 -8.16
CA LEU A 57 5.58 1.83 -8.99
C LEU A 57 6.71 1.18 -9.82
N GLY A 58 6.90 -0.14 -9.71
CA GLY A 58 8.02 -0.84 -10.38
C GLY A 58 9.40 -0.51 -9.81
N ILE A 59 9.48 0.00 -8.58
CA ILE A 59 10.73 0.36 -7.91
C ILE A 59 11.22 -0.83 -7.07
N PRO A 60 12.43 -1.37 -7.31
CA PRO A 60 12.97 -2.45 -6.50
C PRO A 60 13.29 -1.96 -5.08
N ALA A 61 12.54 -2.46 -4.10
CA ALA A 61 12.68 -2.12 -2.69
C ALA A 61 13.41 -3.23 -1.91
N THR A 62 14.66 -3.49 -2.27
CA THR A 62 15.46 -4.59 -1.70
C THR A 62 16.32 -4.17 -0.51
N ASP A 63 16.70 -2.88 -0.40
CA ASP A 63 17.52 -2.36 0.69
C ASP A 63 16.67 -2.03 1.95
N PRO A 64 16.85 -2.77 3.07
CA PRO A 64 16.17 -2.49 4.33
C PRO A 64 16.44 -1.10 4.90
N THR A 65 17.64 -0.55 4.66
CA THR A 65 18.06 0.76 5.17
C THR A 65 17.34 1.87 4.42
N LEU A 66 17.29 1.78 3.09
CA LEU A 66 16.51 2.70 2.25
C LEU A 66 15.02 2.68 2.63
N LEU A 67 14.43 1.49 2.77
CA LEU A 67 13.03 1.34 3.19
C LEU A 67 12.73 2.01 4.53
N ARG A 68 13.63 1.87 5.52
CA ARG A 68 13.50 2.54 6.81
C ARG A 68 13.61 4.06 6.68
N LYS A 69 14.58 4.56 5.90
CA LYS A 69 14.74 6.01 5.63
C LYS A 69 13.47 6.60 5.00
N VAL A 70 12.91 5.95 3.98
CA VAL A 70 11.68 6.39 3.31
C VAL A 70 10.50 6.37 4.28
N THR A 71 10.34 5.29 5.07
CA THR A 71 9.27 5.20 6.06
C THR A 71 9.34 6.33 7.09
N ASN A 72 10.54 6.68 7.57
CA ASN A 72 10.73 7.77 8.51
C ASN A 72 10.47 9.14 7.85
N ALA A 73 10.97 9.36 6.63
CA ALA A 73 10.76 10.60 5.91
C ALA A 73 9.27 10.89 5.63
N VAL A 74 8.46 9.85 5.42
CA VAL A 74 7.00 9.98 5.29
C VAL A 74 6.38 10.42 6.62
N LYS A 75 6.80 9.85 7.74
CA LYS A 75 6.29 10.19 9.08
C LYS A 75 6.63 11.60 9.53
N GLU A 76 7.76 12.14 9.07
CA GLU A 76 8.20 13.48 9.42
C GLU A 76 7.54 14.60 8.60
N ARG A 77 6.83 14.26 7.52
CA ARG A 77 6.26 15.21 6.54
C ARG A 77 4.73 15.33 6.60
N GLU A 78 4.08 14.56 7.46
CA GLU A 78 2.64 14.59 7.77
C GLU A 78 2.46 15.04 9.22
#